data_AF-A0A932CP10-F1
#
_entry.id   AF-A0A932CP10-F1
#
_cell.length_a   1.000
_cell.length_b   1.000
_cell.length_c   1.000
_cell.angle_alpha   90.00
_cell.angle_beta   90.00
_cell.angle_gamma   90.00
#
_symmetry.space_group_name_H-M   'P 1'
#
loop_
_entity.id
_entity.type
_entity.pdbx_description
1 polymer ?
#
loop_
_entity_poly.entity_id
_entity_poly.type
_entity_poly.pdbx_seq_one_letter_code
_entity_poly.pdbx_strand_id
1 'polypeptide(L)'
;MLCKGLSRRLVRGMAIILAMAWLALPGGKKPPSAADFVIKDFKELNQFFARPEGCAKCHKRNFEEWKTSYHAQSVITMLGGFKKYIEETEKARGRFPNKEELMGCLGCHAPTLRFASEELVQKVGRLVVEGKKEELKDFNVECSYCHTAQVTGKPEKEVYYGPIENPIPS
;
A
#
# COMPACT_ATOMS: atom_id res chain seq x y z
N MET A 1 16.18 -39.18 48.32
CA MET A 1 15.12 -38.56 47.49
C MET A 1 14.70 -37.26 48.16
N LEU A 2 14.89 -36.10 47.51
CA LEU A 2 14.07 -34.87 47.61
C LEU A 2 14.84 -33.66 47.02
N CYS A 3 14.08 -32.75 46.39
CA CYS A 3 14.46 -31.38 45.98
C CYS A 3 15.34 -31.18 44.73
N LYS A 4 14.79 -31.41 43.53
CA LYS A 4 15.22 -30.74 42.28
C LYS A 4 14.11 -29.96 41.55
N GLY A 5 12.92 -29.78 42.17
CA GLY A 5 11.73 -29.23 41.50
C GLY A 5 11.46 -27.73 41.69
N LEU A 6 12.06 -27.08 42.69
CA LEU A 6 11.64 -25.72 43.10
C LEU A 6 12.37 -24.57 42.36
N SER A 7 13.54 -24.84 41.78
CA SER A 7 14.40 -23.82 41.14
C SER A 7 13.90 -23.35 39.76
N ARG A 8 13.22 -24.21 38.98
CA ARG A 8 12.79 -23.85 37.61
C ARG A 8 11.56 -22.95 37.54
N ARG A 9 10.75 -22.86 38.60
CA ARG A 9 9.53 -22.03 38.62
C ARG A 9 9.81 -20.56 38.94
N LEU A 10 10.85 -20.26 39.73
CA LEU A 10 11.23 -18.88 40.09
C LEU A 10 11.91 -18.12 38.94
N VAL A 11 12.76 -18.79 38.16
CA VAL A 11 13.48 -18.14 37.02
C VAL A 11 12.52 -17.77 35.88
N ARG A 12 11.43 -18.53 35.68
CA ARG A 12 10.39 -18.20 34.69
C ARG A 12 9.45 -17.07 35.13
N GLY A 13 9.29 -16.84 36.44
CA GLY A 13 8.46 -15.75 36.97
C GLY A 13 9.10 -14.36 36.79
N MET A 14 10.41 -14.25 36.99
CA MET A 14 11.13 -12.97 36.88
C MET A 14 11.27 -12.45 35.43
N ALA A 15 11.35 -13.33 34.44
CA ALA A 15 11.44 -12.92 33.03
C ALA A 15 10.15 -12.27 32.50
N ILE A 16 8.98 -12.68 33.01
CA ILE A 16 7.68 -12.14 32.61
C ILE A 16 7.45 -10.75 33.25
N ILE A 17 7.93 -10.54 34.47
CA ILE A 17 7.81 -9.25 35.16
C ILE A 17 8.74 -8.19 34.52
N LEU A 18 9.92 -8.58 34.03
CA LEU A 18 10.83 -7.67 33.31
C LEU A 18 10.33 -7.28 31.90
N ALA A 19 9.58 -8.15 31.22
CA ALA A 19 8.97 -7.82 29.93
C ALA A 19 7.79 -6.82 30.06
N MET A 20 7.06 -6.86 31.18
CA MET A 20 5.99 -5.89 31.44
C MET A 20 6.49 -4.53 31.92
N ALA A 21 7.69 -4.45 32.49
CA ALA A 21 8.30 -3.17 32.90
C ALA A 21 8.78 -2.32 31.70
N TRP A 22 9.05 -2.93 30.54
CA TRP A 22 9.50 -2.19 29.34
C TRP A 22 8.35 -1.42 28.65
N LEU A 23 7.09 -1.81 28.89
CA LEU A 23 5.90 -1.15 28.36
C LEU A 23 5.46 0.09 29.17
N ALA A 24 6.04 0.33 30.35
CA ALA A 24 5.69 1.44 31.22
C ALA A 24 6.63 2.66 31.10
N LEU A 25 7.61 2.61 30.19
CA LEU A 25 8.52 3.74 29.96
C LEU A 25 7.80 4.85 29.20
N PRO A 26 7.71 6.08 29.74
CA PRO A 26 7.19 7.24 29.02
C PRO A 26 8.20 7.61 27.92
N GLY A 27 7.99 7.05 26.73
CA GLY A 27 8.93 7.18 25.60
C GLY A 27 8.93 5.97 24.65
N GLY A 28 8.29 4.87 25.02
CA GLY A 28 8.03 3.77 24.09
C GLY A 28 7.07 4.22 22.99
N LYS A 29 7.61 4.63 21.83
CA LYS A 29 6.81 4.85 20.63
C LYS A 29 6.14 3.51 20.28
N LYS A 30 4.83 3.42 20.52
CA LYS A 30 4.01 2.30 20.04
C LYS A 30 4.30 2.16 18.54
N PRO A 31 4.65 0.95 18.04
CA PRO A 31 4.80 0.78 16.61
C PRO A 31 3.49 1.20 15.94
N PRO A 32 3.55 1.99 14.86
CA PRO A 32 2.35 2.52 14.22
C PRO A 32 1.41 1.36 13.87
N SER A 33 0.16 1.49 14.29
CA SER A 33 -0.88 0.56 13.90
C SER A 33 -1.20 0.73 12.42
N ALA A 34 -1.86 -0.25 11.81
CA ALA A 34 -2.30 -0.13 10.41
C ALA A 34 -3.24 1.05 10.15
N ALA A 35 -3.83 1.66 11.20
CA ALA A 35 -4.63 2.89 11.11
C ALA A 35 -3.76 4.17 11.10
N ASP A 36 -2.48 4.08 11.49
CA ASP A 36 -1.53 5.19 11.52
C ASP A 36 -0.74 5.32 10.21
N PHE A 37 -0.92 4.39 9.27
CA PHE A 37 -0.24 4.38 7.98
C PHE A 37 -1.04 5.15 6.93
N VAL A 38 -0.86 6.47 6.89
CA VAL A 38 -1.49 7.36 5.91
C VAL A 38 -0.42 8.17 5.20
N ILE A 39 -0.17 7.84 3.94
CA ILE A 39 0.78 8.53 3.06
C ILE A 39 0.15 9.82 2.53
N LYS A 40 0.86 10.94 2.63
CA LYS A 40 0.27 12.27 2.38
C LYS A 40 0.57 12.84 1.00
N ASP A 41 1.63 12.39 0.33
CA ASP A 41 2.02 12.89 -0.97
C ASP A 41 2.46 11.78 -1.95
N PHE A 42 2.52 12.14 -3.23
CA PHE A 42 2.87 11.20 -4.32
C PHE A 42 4.29 10.65 -4.21
N LYS A 43 5.23 11.47 -3.74
CA LYS A 43 6.62 11.05 -3.64
C LYS A 43 6.75 9.99 -2.56
N GLU A 44 6.16 10.21 -1.40
CA GLU A 44 6.12 9.23 -0.31
C GLU A 44 5.40 7.94 -0.76
N LEU A 45 4.29 8.06 -1.51
CA LEU A 45 3.58 6.89 -2.05
C LEU A 45 4.45 6.04 -2.97
N ASN A 46 5.12 6.70 -3.93
CA ASN A 46 6.01 6.05 -4.90
C ASN A 46 7.35 5.59 -4.29
N GLN A 47 7.70 6.07 -3.10
CA GLN A 47 8.86 5.60 -2.35
C GLN A 47 8.53 4.39 -1.47
N PHE A 48 7.31 4.34 -0.93
CA PHE A 48 6.87 3.24 -0.11
C PHE A 48 6.52 2.02 -0.98
N PHE A 49 5.72 2.24 -2.03
CA PHE A 49 5.46 1.24 -3.05
C PHE A 49 6.52 1.35 -4.13
N ALA A 50 7.40 0.35 -4.21
CA ALA A 50 8.45 0.37 -5.22
C ALA A 50 7.84 0.44 -6.63
N ARG A 51 8.41 1.37 -7.39
CA ARG A 51 8.08 1.59 -8.78
C ARG A 51 8.44 0.39 -9.66
N PRO A 52 7.64 0.05 -10.67
CA PRO A 52 7.92 -1.04 -11.61
C PRO A 52 9.30 -0.94 -12.27
N GLU A 53 9.81 0.27 -12.52
CA GLU A 53 11.15 0.51 -13.06
C GLU A 53 12.27 0.03 -12.11
N GLY A 54 12.03 0.03 -10.80
CA GLY A 54 12.94 -0.57 -9.82
C GLY A 54 13.03 -2.09 -10.00
N CYS A 55 11.89 -2.74 -10.20
CA CYS A 55 11.79 -4.18 -10.46
C CYS A 55 12.41 -4.57 -11.81
N ALA A 56 12.29 -3.70 -12.82
CA ALA A 56 12.81 -3.92 -14.17
C ALA A 56 14.33 -4.15 -14.23
N LYS A 57 15.08 -3.66 -13.23
CA LYS A 57 16.53 -3.87 -13.12
C LYS A 57 16.92 -5.36 -13.07
N CYS A 58 16.07 -6.19 -12.46
CA CYS A 58 16.28 -7.64 -12.34
C CYS A 58 15.21 -8.48 -13.05
N HIS A 59 14.01 -7.92 -13.28
CA HIS A 59 12.86 -8.62 -13.86
C HIS A 59 12.41 -8.00 -15.19
N LYS A 60 13.36 -7.84 -16.12
CA LYS A 60 13.12 -7.12 -17.39
C LYS A 60 11.95 -7.69 -18.20
N ARG A 61 11.89 -9.01 -18.40
CA ARG A 61 10.81 -9.65 -19.18
C ARG A 61 9.43 -9.33 -18.60
N ASN A 62 9.26 -9.56 -17.29
CA ASN A 62 8.00 -9.31 -16.59
C ASN A 62 7.60 -7.83 -16.65
N PHE A 63 8.58 -6.93 -16.56
CA PHE A 63 8.33 -5.49 -16.70
C PHE A 63 7.86 -5.11 -18.11
N GLU A 64 8.48 -5.64 -19.17
CA GLU A 64 8.05 -5.34 -20.55
C GLU A 64 6.65 -5.90 -20.84
N GLU A 65 6.32 -7.09 -20.32
CA GLU A 65 4.96 -7.64 -20.38
C GLU A 65 3.97 -6.77 -19.61
N TRP A 66 4.29 -6.41 -18.36
CA TRP A 66 3.43 -5.56 -17.54
C TRP A 66 3.19 -4.20 -18.18
N LYS A 67 4.23 -3.53 -18.69
CA LYS A 67 4.16 -2.16 -19.24
C LYS A 67 3.17 -2.03 -20.40
N THR A 68 2.96 -3.10 -21.16
CA THR A 68 2.02 -3.15 -22.29
C THR A 68 0.63 -3.67 -21.90
N SER A 69 0.44 -4.11 -20.66
CA SER A 69 -0.82 -4.65 -20.15
C SER A 69 -1.82 -3.57 -19.76
N TYR A 70 -3.10 -3.97 -19.61
CA TYR A 70 -4.14 -3.12 -19.02
C TYR A 70 -3.87 -2.74 -17.56
N HIS A 71 -3.10 -3.53 -16.81
CA HIS A 71 -2.73 -3.19 -15.43
C HIS A 71 -1.80 -1.98 -15.36
N ALA A 72 -0.87 -1.84 -16.30
CA ALA A 72 0.01 -0.67 -16.38
C ALA A 72 -0.69 0.60 -16.87
N GLN A 73 -1.91 0.48 -17.41
CA GLN A 73 -2.70 1.58 -17.97
C GLN A 73 -4.09 1.67 -17.35
N SER A 74 -4.27 1.07 -16.17
CA SER A 74 -5.58 0.83 -15.55
C SER A 74 -6.36 2.12 -15.30
N VAL A 75 -5.69 3.25 -14.98
CA VAL A 75 -6.38 4.54 -14.87
C VAL A 75 -6.57 5.21 -16.22
N ILE A 76 -5.54 5.21 -17.06
CA ILE A 76 -5.54 5.96 -18.33
C ILE A 76 -6.57 5.40 -19.32
N THR A 77 -6.71 4.08 -19.41
CA THR A 77 -7.67 3.43 -20.30
C THR A 77 -9.13 3.70 -19.90
N MET A 78 -9.40 3.95 -18.62
CA MET A 78 -10.73 4.19 -18.06
C MET A 78 -11.03 5.66 -17.77
N LEU A 79 -10.14 6.57 -18.18
CA LEU A 79 -10.17 7.98 -17.79
C LEU A 79 -11.51 8.66 -18.06
N GLY A 80 -12.12 8.43 -19.22
CA GLY A 80 -13.42 9.00 -19.57
C GLY A 80 -14.56 8.50 -18.68
N GLY A 81 -14.54 7.21 -18.32
CA GLY A 81 -15.51 6.61 -17.41
C GLY A 81 -15.38 7.15 -16.00
N PHE A 82 -14.15 7.30 -15.50
CA PHE A 82 -13.90 7.86 -14.17
C PHE A 82 -14.26 9.32 -14.08
N LYS A 83 -13.91 10.12 -15.10
CA LYS A 83 -14.32 11.51 -15.18
C LYS A 83 -15.83 11.64 -15.04
N LYS A 84 -16.58 10.90 -15.87
CA LYS A 84 -18.05 10.92 -15.82
C LYS A 84 -18.59 10.50 -14.45
N TYR A 85 -18.06 9.43 -13.87
CA TYR A 85 -18.45 8.97 -12.54
C TYR A 85 -18.23 10.04 -11.46
N ILE A 86 -17.08 10.72 -11.48
CA ILE A 86 -16.73 11.78 -10.51
C ILE A 86 -17.67 12.97 -10.68
N GLU A 87 -17.89 13.44 -11.92
CA GLU A 87 -18.78 14.57 -12.22
C GLU A 87 -20.24 14.28 -11.83
N GLU A 88 -20.74 13.07 -12.09
CA GLU A 88 -22.08 12.64 -11.70
C GLU A 88 -22.22 12.52 -10.18
N THR A 89 -21.22 11.98 -9.50
CA THR A 89 -21.19 11.88 -8.04
C THR A 89 -21.16 13.27 -7.42
N GLU A 90 -20.33 14.18 -7.93
CA GLU A 90 -20.25 15.56 -7.46
C GLU A 90 -21.59 16.28 -7.60
N LYS A 91 -22.23 16.16 -8.78
CA LYS A 91 -23.56 16.70 -9.02
C LYS A 91 -24.61 16.13 -8.07
N ALA A 92 -24.58 14.83 -7.80
CA ALA A 92 -25.54 14.17 -6.92
C ALA A 92 -25.34 14.51 -5.43
N ARG A 93 -24.10 14.78 -5.02
CA ARG A 93 -23.74 15.06 -3.62
C ARG A 93 -23.67 16.56 -3.29
N GLY A 94 -23.54 17.43 -4.28
CA GLY A 94 -23.29 18.86 -4.09
C GLY A 94 -21.90 19.17 -3.53
N ARG A 95 -20.96 18.23 -3.62
CA ARG A 95 -19.55 18.36 -3.21
C ARG A 95 -18.69 17.40 -3.99
N PHE A 96 -17.39 17.68 -4.08
CA PHE A 96 -16.42 16.75 -4.66
C PHE A 96 -16.46 15.39 -3.91
N PRO A 97 -16.29 14.24 -4.61
CA PRO A 97 -16.35 12.93 -3.97
C PRO A 97 -15.24 12.73 -2.94
N ASN A 98 -15.58 12.08 -1.82
CA ASN A 98 -14.62 11.76 -0.78
C ASN A 98 -13.77 10.53 -1.16
N LYS A 99 -12.77 10.15 -0.35
CA LYS A 99 -11.92 8.98 -0.62
C LYS A 99 -12.75 7.73 -0.82
N GLU A 100 -13.72 7.45 0.03
CA GLU A 100 -14.54 6.24 -0.08
C GLU A 100 -15.25 6.15 -1.43
N GLU A 101 -15.87 7.25 -1.87
CA GLU A 101 -16.55 7.37 -3.16
C GLU A 101 -15.55 7.21 -4.33
N LEU A 102 -14.41 7.90 -4.30
CA LEU A 102 -13.36 7.79 -5.34
C LEU A 102 -12.76 6.38 -5.41
N MET A 103 -12.59 5.74 -4.25
CA MET A 103 -12.04 4.39 -4.15
C MET A 103 -13.01 3.32 -4.67
N GLY A 104 -14.27 3.65 -4.98
CA GLY A 104 -15.16 2.74 -5.70
C GLY A 104 -14.59 2.28 -7.05
N CYS A 105 -13.93 3.18 -7.78
CA CYS A 105 -13.20 2.84 -9.01
C CYS A 105 -11.69 2.71 -8.78
N LEU A 106 -11.09 3.68 -8.07
CA LEU A 106 -9.64 3.72 -7.85
C LEU A 106 -9.15 2.58 -6.94
N GLY A 107 -10.03 1.96 -6.16
CA GLY A 107 -9.70 0.81 -5.32
C GLY A 107 -9.26 -0.42 -6.08
N CYS A 108 -9.57 -0.51 -7.37
CA CYS A 108 -9.10 -1.57 -8.27
C CYS A 108 -8.13 -1.02 -9.33
N HIS A 109 -8.30 0.23 -9.77
CA HIS A 109 -7.51 0.79 -10.88
C HIS A 109 -6.26 1.57 -10.45
N ALA A 110 -6.19 2.05 -9.20
CA ALA A 110 -5.02 2.68 -8.61
C ALA A 110 -4.87 2.25 -7.14
N PRO A 111 -4.72 0.95 -6.88
CA PRO A 111 -5.07 0.37 -5.60
C PRO A 111 -4.10 0.70 -4.46
N THR A 112 -2.90 1.22 -4.75
CA THR A 112 -1.97 1.79 -3.75
C THR A 112 -2.55 3.03 -3.05
N LEU A 113 -3.51 3.73 -3.67
CA LEU A 113 -4.22 4.86 -3.06
C LEU A 113 -5.08 4.48 -1.84
N ARG A 114 -5.30 3.18 -1.59
CA ARG A 114 -5.92 2.71 -0.34
C ARG A 114 -5.13 3.19 0.90
N PHE A 115 -3.82 3.33 0.76
CA PHE A 115 -2.90 3.74 1.83
C PHE A 115 -2.61 5.26 1.84
N ALA A 116 -3.24 6.01 0.93
CA ALA A 116 -3.08 7.45 0.82
C ALA A 116 -4.06 8.22 1.72
N SER A 117 -3.75 9.49 2.00
CA SER A 117 -4.66 10.42 2.68
C SER A 117 -5.88 10.74 1.83
N GLU A 118 -6.98 11.17 2.49
CA GLU A 118 -8.18 11.71 1.82
C GLU A 118 -7.81 12.76 0.77
N GLU A 119 -6.98 13.72 1.16
CA GLU A 119 -6.55 14.84 0.32
C GLU A 119 -5.78 14.36 -0.92
N LEU A 120 -4.92 13.35 -0.77
CA LEU A 120 -4.15 12.80 -1.89
C LEU A 120 -5.06 12.05 -2.87
N VAL A 121 -6.02 11.26 -2.39
CA VAL A 121 -6.98 10.57 -3.25
C VAL A 121 -7.87 11.58 -3.99
N GLN A 122 -8.34 12.63 -3.31
CA GLN A 122 -9.09 13.70 -3.96
C GLN A 122 -8.25 14.46 -4.99
N LYS A 123 -6.96 14.67 -4.75
CA LYS A 123 -6.04 15.25 -5.73
C LYS A 123 -5.95 14.37 -6.99
N VAL A 124 -5.84 13.05 -6.85
CA VAL A 124 -5.89 12.13 -8.00
C VAL A 124 -7.24 12.23 -8.72
N GLY A 125 -8.36 12.27 -7.99
CA GLY A 125 -9.68 12.46 -8.56
C GLY A 125 -9.79 13.74 -9.41
N ARG A 126 -9.21 14.86 -8.96
CA ARG A 126 -9.16 16.10 -9.72
C ARG A 126 -8.34 15.97 -11.01
N LEU A 127 -7.17 15.34 -10.94
CA LEU A 127 -6.35 15.04 -12.13
C LEU A 127 -7.11 14.19 -13.16
N VAL A 128 -7.95 13.25 -12.69
CA VAL A 128 -8.83 12.45 -13.57
C VAL A 128 -9.85 13.32 -14.30
N VAL A 129 -10.55 14.21 -13.59
CA VAL A 129 -11.54 15.13 -14.19
C VAL A 129 -10.88 16.09 -15.19
N GLU A 130 -9.70 16.60 -14.85
CA GLU A 130 -8.89 17.48 -15.69
C GLU A 130 -8.23 16.75 -16.89
N GLY A 131 -8.24 15.42 -16.90
CA GLY A 131 -7.66 14.62 -17.97
C GLY A 131 -6.12 14.65 -18.01
N LYS A 132 -5.48 14.87 -16.85
CA LYS A 132 -4.02 15.04 -16.67
C LYS A 132 -3.27 13.70 -16.74
N LYS A 133 -3.22 13.12 -17.95
CA LYS A 133 -2.68 11.76 -18.17
C LYS A 133 -1.23 11.59 -17.73
N GLU A 134 -0.37 12.59 -17.96
CA GLU A 134 1.05 12.49 -17.61
C GLU A 134 1.27 12.48 -16.10
N GLU A 135 0.44 13.18 -15.36
CA GLU A 135 0.42 13.19 -13.90
C GLU A 135 -0.24 11.93 -13.33
N LEU A 136 -1.06 11.23 -14.13
CA LEU A 136 -1.77 10.01 -13.75
C LEU A 136 -1.04 8.71 -14.08
N LYS A 137 -0.02 8.75 -14.96
CA LYS A 137 0.69 7.54 -15.43
C LYS A 137 1.34 6.71 -14.32
N ASP A 138 1.50 7.32 -13.16
CA ASP A 138 2.10 6.70 -11.99
C ASP A 138 1.08 6.04 -11.06
N PHE A 139 -0.22 6.19 -11.31
CA PHE A 139 -1.29 5.62 -10.49
C PHE A 139 -1.99 4.50 -11.25
N ASN A 140 -1.33 3.36 -11.34
CA ASN A 140 -1.87 2.17 -12.00
C ASN A 140 -1.76 0.94 -11.08
N VAL A 141 -2.10 -0.24 -11.59
CA VAL A 141 -1.85 -1.49 -10.87
C VAL A 141 -0.38 -1.87 -11.05
N GLU A 142 0.44 -1.50 -10.05
CA GLU A 142 1.88 -1.73 -10.04
C GLU A 142 2.29 -3.11 -9.51
N CYS A 143 3.52 -3.54 -9.81
CA CYS A 143 4.11 -4.78 -9.31
C CYS A 143 4.05 -4.85 -7.77
N SER A 144 4.44 -3.76 -7.11
CA SER A 144 4.51 -3.66 -5.66
C SER A 144 3.13 -3.84 -5.02
N TYR A 145 2.03 -3.40 -5.64
CA TYR A 145 0.71 -3.61 -5.04
C TYR A 145 0.37 -5.10 -4.90
N CYS A 146 0.52 -5.87 -5.98
CA CYS A 146 0.27 -7.30 -5.99
C CYS A 146 1.25 -8.07 -5.11
N HIS A 147 2.52 -7.66 -5.12
CA HIS A 147 3.58 -8.31 -4.35
C HIS A 147 3.70 -7.82 -2.91
N THR A 148 2.89 -6.87 -2.43
CA THR A 148 2.93 -6.40 -1.02
C THR A 148 1.52 -6.39 -0.39
N ALA A 149 0.77 -5.32 -0.64
CA ALA A 149 -0.50 -4.98 -0.02
C ALA A 149 -1.59 -6.02 -0.26
N GLN A 150 -1.63 -6.62 -1.45
CA GLN A 150 -2.64 -7.61 -1.78
C GLN A 150 -2.51 -8.90 -0.95
N VAL A 151 -1.30 -9.23 -0.49
CA VAL A 151 -1.02 -10.49 0.22
C VAL A 151 -1.34 -10.39 1.71
N THR A 152 -0.96 -9.28 2.36
CA THR A 152 -1.06 -9.14 3.82
C THR A 152 -2.17 -8.18 4.27
N GLY A 153 -2.70 -7.35 3.37
CA GLY A 153 -3.57 -6.21 3.70
C GLY A 153 -2.85 -5.08 4.46
N LYS A 154 -1.58 -5.27 4.83
CA LYS A 154 -0.72 -4.34 5.56
C LYS A 154 0.66 -4.37 4.90
N PRO A 155 0.89 -3.51 3.90
CA PRO A 155 2.15 -3.54 3.19
C PRO A 155 3.29 -3.11 4.13
N GLU A 156 4.41 -3.81 4.05
CA GLU A 156 5.66 -3.44 4.70
C GLU A 156 6.62 -2.92 3.62
N LYS A 157 7.37 -1.87 3.93
CA LYS A 157 8.30 -1.28 2.99
C LYS A 157 9.38 -2.30 2.63
N GLU A 158 9.70 -2.42 1.34
CA GLU A 158 10.77 -3.30 0.82
C GLU A 158 10.55 -4.81 1.10
N VAL A 159 9.34 -5.22 1.50
CA VAL A 159 8.96 -6.63 1.67
C VAL A 159 8.04 -7.05 0.55
N TYR A 160 8.42 -8.07 -0.21
CA TYR A 160 7.66 -8.58 -1.36
C TYR A 160 7.37 -10.08 -1.24
N TYR A 161 6.17 -10.51 -1.63
CA TYR A 161 5.65 -11.87 -1.51
C TYR A 161 5.30 -12.47 -2.87
N GLY A 162 5.23 -13.80 -2.96
CA GLY A 162 4.98 -14.56 -4.19
C GLY A 162 6.24 -15.29 -4.67
N PRO A 163 6.15 -16.17 -5.67
CA PRO A 163 7.33 -16.88 -6.15
C PRO A 163 8.34 -15.90 -6.75
N ILE A 164 9.45 -15.70 -6.03
CA ILE A 164 10.71 -15.17 -6.58
C ILE A 164 11.52 -16.37 -7.09
N GLU A 165 10.90 -17.25 -7.89
CA GLU A 165 11.70 -18.20 -8.66
C GLU A 165 12.42 -17.39 -9.74
N ASN A 166 13.76 -17.45 -9.75
CA ASN A 166 14.56 -16.83 -10.79
C ASN A 166 13.97 -17.19 -12.16
N PRO A 167 13.84 -16.23 -13.09
CA PRO A 167 13.46 -16.60 -14.45
C PRO A 167 14.43 -17.68 -14.93
N ILE A 168 13.88 -18.77 -15.49
CA ILE A 168 14.66 -19.78 -16.20
C ILE A 168 15.55 -19.00 -17.18
N PRO A 169 16.89 -19.17 -17.15
CA PRO A 169 17.77 -18.46 -18.06
C PRO A 169 17.30 -18.75 -19.48
N SER A 170 17.08 -17.66 -20.23
CA SER A 170 16.68 -17.66 -21.64
C SER A 170 17.67 -18.44 -22.50
#